data_AF-A0A349SVB3-F1
#
_entry.id   AF-A0A349SVB3-F1
#
_cell.length_a   1.000
_cell.length_b   1.000
_cell.length_c   1.000
_cell.angle_alpha   90.00
_cell.angle_beta   90.00
_cell.angle_gamma   90.00
#
_symmetry.space_group_name_H-M   'P 1'
#
loop_
_entity.id
_entity.type
_entity.pdbx_description
1 polymer ?
#
loop_
_entity_poly.entity_id
_entity_poly.type
_entity_poly.pdbx_seq_one_letter_code
_entity_poly.pdbx_strand_id
1 'polypeptide(L)' 'AVTFLTVLSFVDASTFFMVIAGCAGLVFLLVQFIEEPEGHMTEVLPDGTVQLIEVS' A
#
# COMPACT_ATOMS: atom_id res chain seq x y z
N ALA A 1 8.44 8.56 -10.28
CA ALA A 1 8.67 9.96 -10.70
C ALA A 1 8.57 10.13 -12.21
N VAL A 2 9.35 9.39 -13.02
CA VAL A 2 9.38 9.54 -14.49
C VAL A 2 8.01 9.38 -15.16
N THR A 3 7.21 8.38 -14.76
CA THR A 3 5.88 8.12 -15.34
C THR A 3 4.91 9.29 -15.29
N PHE A 4 4.83 10.03 -14.17
CA PHE A 4 3.94 11.20 -14.08
C PHE A 4 4.42 12.37 -14.94
N LEU A 5 5.74 12.58 -15.04
CA LEU A 5 6.30 13.61 -15.91
C LEU A 5 6.08 13.29 -17.39
N THR A 6 6.13 12.01 -17.77
CA THR A 6 5.77 11.57 -19.12
C THR A 6 4.30 11.84 -19.44
N VAL A 7 3.38 11.57 -18.50
CA VAL A 7 1.95 11.90 -18.74
C VAL A 7 1.78 13.42 -18.90
N LEU A 8 2.41 14.22 -18.02
CA LEU A 8 2.37 15.68 -18.10
C LEU A 8 2.89 16.23 -19.44
N SER A 9 3.81 15.53 -20.14
CA SER A 9 4.29 15.98 -21.45
C SER A 9 3.30 15.76 -22.59
N PHE A 10 2.26 14.95 -22.40
CA PHE A 10 1.27 14.62 -23.43
C PHE A 10 -0.14 15.16 -23.16
N VAL A 11 -0.40 15.69 -21.96
CA VAL A 11 -1.72 16.19 -21.57
C VAL A 11 -1.64 17.58 -20.93
N ASP A 12 -2.73 18.33 -21.02
CA ASP A 12 -2.88 19.61 -20.33
C ASP A 12 -2.99 19.44 -18.81
N ALA A 13 -2.76 20.53 -18.07
CA ALA A 13 -2.73 20.51 -16.60
C ALA A 13 -4.03 19.98 -15.98
N SER A 14 -5.19 20.30 -16.56
CA SER A 14 -6.48 19.87 -16.03
C SER A 14 -6.64 18.35 -16.12
N THR A 15 -6.29 17.78 -17.27
CA THR A 15 -6.26 16.33 -17.50
C THR A 15 -5.22 15.64 -16.61
N PHE A 16 -4.04 16.24 -16.43
CA PHE A 16 -3.01 15.71 -15.55
C PHE A 16 -3.48 15.57 -14.09
N PHE A 17 -4.16 16.59 -13.55
CA PHE A 17 -4.73 16.51 -12.20
C PHE A 17 -5.83 15.45 -12.10
N MET A 18 -6.64 15.25 -13.15
CA MET A 18 -7.60 14.13 -13.19
C MET A 18 -6.93 12.76 -13.18
N VAL A 19 -5.79 12.60 -13.86
CA VAL A 19 -5.02 11.34 -13.82
C VAL A 19 -4.49 11.07 -12.40
N ILE A 20 -3.96 12.10 -11.72
CA ILE A 20 -3.53 11.97 -10.32
C ILE A 20 -4.71 11.58 -9.43
N ALA A 21 -5.85 12.24 -9.58
CA ALA A 21 -7.06 11.94 -8.81
C ALA A 21 -7.55 10.51 -9.05
N GLY A 22 -7.53 10.02 -10.29
CA GLY A 22 -7.87 8.63 -10.62
C GLY A 22 -6.92 7.63 -9.99
N CYS A 23 -5.61 7.92 -10.03
CA CYS A 23 -4.58 7.08 -9.41
C CYS A 23 -4.73 7.01 -7.88
N ALA A 24 -4.99 8.16 -7.24
CA ALA A 24 -5.26 8.25 -5.81
C ALA A 24 -6.55 7.50 -5.43
N GLY A 25 -7.62 7.66 -6.19
CA GLY A 25 -8.88 6.94 -5.98
C GLY A 25 -8.71 5.43 -6.14
N LEU A 26 -7.93 4.98 -7.11
CA LEU A 26 -7.62 3.56 -7.30
C LEU A 26 -6.84 3.00 -6.12
N VAL A 27 -5.78 3.68 -5.67
CA VAL A 27 -5.01 3.26 -4.48
C VAL A 27 -5.90 3.23 -3.25
N PHE A 28 -6.73 4.26 -3.06
CA PHE A 28 -7.68 4.31 -1.95
C PHE A 28 -8.61 3.10 -1.96
N LEU A 29 -9.19 2.75 -3.12
CA LEU A 29 -10.03 1.57 -3.27
C LEU A 29 -9.27 0.28 -2.98
N LEU A 30 -8.06 0.12 -3.52
CA LEU A 30 -7.25 -1.08 -3.31
C LEU A 30 -6.89 -1.30 -1.84
N VAL A 31 -6.54 -0.22 -1.12
CA VAL A 31 -6.16 -0.30 0.29
C VAL A 31 -7.32 -0.76 1.18
N GLN A 32 -8.57 -0.49 0.82
CA GLN A 32 -9.73 -1.00 1.57
C GLN A 32 -9.85 -2.54 1.53
N PHE A 33 -9.19 -3.21 0.59
CA PHE A 33 -9.17 -4.68 0.47
C PHE A 33 -7.88 -5.31 1.02
N ILE A 34 -6.95 -4.52 1.55
CA ILE A 34 -5.79 -5.06 2.24
C ILE A 34 -6.28 -5.49 3.62
N GLU A 35 -6.39 -6.81 3.81
CA GLU A 35 -6.54 -7.40 5.14
C GLU A 35 -5.25 -7.13 5.93
N GLU A 36 -5.39 -6.70 7.19
CA GLU A 36 -4.23 -6.55 8.06
C GLU A 36 -3.49 -7.90 8.13
N PRO A 37 -2.17 -7.93 7.89
CA PRO A 37 -1.42 -9.16 8.04
C PRO A 37 -1.55 -9.60 9.49
N GLU A 38 -2.14 -10.78 9.73
CA GLU A 38 -2.26 -11.39 11.03
C GLU A 38 -0.86 -11.40 11.68
N GLY A 39 -0.66 -10.47 12.60
CA GLY A 39 0.62 -10.21 13.23
C GLY A 39 0.88 -11.28 14.27
N HIS A 40 1.24 -12.49 13.82
CA HIS A 40 1.83 -13.47 14.72
C HIS A 40 3.16 -12.88 15.20
N MET A 41 3.19 -12.33 16.41
CA MET A 41 4.43 -11.95 17.07
C MET A 41 5.17 -13.25 17.38
N THR A 42 6.14 -13.60 16.53
CA THR A 42 6.95 -14.80 16.71
C THR A 42 7.96 -14.53 17.81
N GLU A 43 7.64 -14.87 19.05
CA GLU A 43 8.60 -14.81 20.14
C GLU A 43 9.44 -16.08 20.14
N VAL A 44 10.76 -15.92 20.01
CA VAL A 44 11.73 -17.02 20.12
C VAL A 44 12.17 -17.09 21.58
N LEU A 45 11.77 -18.15 22.25
CA LEU A 45 12.03 -18.37 23.66
C LEU A 45 13.51 -18.77 23.87
N PRO A 46 14.14 -18.53 25.05
CA PRO A 46 15.55 -18.87 25.31
C PRO A 46 15.93 -20.35 25.13
N ASP A 47 14.94 -21.24 25.03
CA ASP A 47 15.08 -22.67 24.76
C ASP A 47 15.03 -23.02 23.26
N GLY A 48 14.87 -22.02 22.38
CA GLY A 48 14.83 -22.16 20.93
C GLY A 48 13.46 -22.51 20.36
N THR A 49 12.41 -22.60 21.18
CA THR A 49 11.03 -22.83 20.71
C THR A 49 10.38 -21.53 20.23
N VAL A 50 9.52 -21.64 19.21
CA VAL A 50 8.78 -20.50 18.64
C VAL A 50 7.35 -20.55 19.17
N GLN A 51 6.91 -19.50 19.88
CA GLN A 51 5.51 -19.32 20.25
C GLN A 51 4.88 -18.25 19.35
N LEU A 52 3.72 -18.59 18.78
CA LEU A 52 2.87 -17.65 18.05
C LEU A 52 1.93 -17.01 19.08
N ILE A 53 2.18 -15.76 19.46
CA ILE A 53 1.25 -15.00 20.30
C ILE A 53 0.24 -14.33 19.39
N GLU A 54 -1.04 -14.68 19.55
CA GLU A 54 -2.17 -14.03 18.91
C GLU A 54 -2.40 -12.69 19.63
N VAL A 55 -2.02 -11.59 18.99
CA VAL A 55 -2.27 -10.25 19.54
C VAL A 55 -3.58 -9.74 18.94
N SER A 56 -4.66 -9.89 19.72
CA SER A 56 -6.00 -9.35 19.47
C SER A 56 -6.11 -7.86 19.76
#